data_AF-A0A920BWP1-F1
#
_entry.id   AF-A0A920BWP1-F1
#
_cell.length_a   1.000
_cell.length_b   1.000
_cell.length_c   1.000
_cell.angle_alpha   90.00
_cell.angle_beta   90.00
_cell.angle_gamma   90.00
#
_symmetry.space_group_name_H-M   'P 1'
#
loop_
_entity.id
_entity.type
_entity.pdbx_description
1 polymer ?
#
loop_
_entity_poly.entity_id
_entity_poly.type
_entity_poly.pdbx_seq_one_letter_code
_entity_poly.pdbx_strand_id
1 'polypeptide(L)'
;MTAIVDANRTRKDHIADRIINRNPKIVGIYRLTMKTDSDNFRQSAIQGIMKRIKAKGIEVVVYEPALSEDDFYKSRVVNDFEEFKKISDVIVANRLSEDLQEVKDKVYTRDLFSRD
;
A
#
# COMPACT_ATOMS: atom_id res chain seq x y z
N MET A 1 -19.74 -17.58 -10.06
CA MET A 1 -18.72 -17.12 -9.08
C MET A 1 -17.66 -16.19 -9.72
N THR A 2 -18.01 -15.49 -10.81
CA THR A 2 -17.07 -14.69 -11.65
C THR A 2 -17.16 -13.19 -11.37
N ALA A 3 -18.37 -12.63 -11.22
CA ALA A 3 -18.57 -11.18 -11.05
C ALA A 3 -17.84 -10.57 -9.83
N ILE A 4 -17.78 -11.29 -8.70
CA ILE A 4 -17.11 -10.82 -7.47
C ILE A 4 -15.58 -10.80 -7.66
N VAL A 5 -15.04 -11.78 -8.38
CA VAL A 5 -13.60 -11.88 -8.67
C VAL A 5 -13.19 -10.79 -9.65
N ASP A 6 -13.99 -10.58 -10.70
CA ASP A 6 -13.76 -9.56 -11.73
C ASP A 6 -13.88 -8.14 -11.17
N ALA A 7 -14.84 -7.89 -10.27
CA ALA A 7 -14.96 -6.61 -9.58
C ALA A 7 -13.72 -6.31 -8.72
N ASN A 8 -13.20 -7.32 -8.01
CA ASN A 8 -11.97 -7.17 -7.21
C ASN A 8 -10.73 -6.94 -8.08
N ARG A 9 -10.65 -7.57 -9.26
CA ARG A 9 -9.58 -7.33 -10.23
C ARG A 9 -9.61 -5.88 -10.71
N THR A 10 -10.76 -5.43 -11.21
CA THR A 10 -10.97 -4.07 -11.71
C THR A 10 -10.65 -3.01 -10.64
N ARG A 11 -11.02 -3.27 -9.38
CA ARG A 11 -10.70 -2.37 -8.26
C ARG A 11 -9.19 -2.26 -8.02
N LYS A 12 -8.45 -3.38 -8.08
CA LYS A 12 -6.98 -3.39 -7.92
C LYS A 12 -6.30 -2.67 -9.09
N ASP A 13 -6.77 -2.89 -10.31
CA ASP A 13 -6.28 -2.19 -11.51
C ASP A 13 -6.46 -0.68 -11.35
N HIS A 14 -7.68 -0.23 -11.05
CA HIS A 14 -7.97 1.19 -10.88
C HIS A 14 -7.14 1.86 -9.77
N ILE A 15 -6.96 1.20 -8.62
CA ILE A 15 -6.13 1.73 -7.54
C ILE A 15 -4.67 1.87 -7.98
N ALA A 16 -4.11 0.81 -8.60
CA ALA A 16 -2.74 0.84 -9.07
C ALA A 16 -2.53 1.93 -10.12
N ASP A 17 -3.44 2.05 -11.10
CA ASP A 17 -3.35 3.07 -12.15
C ASP A 17 -3.38 4.49 -11.57
N ARG A 18 -4.21 4.75 -10.54
CA ARG A 18 -4.23 6.05 -9.86
C ARG A 18 -2.91 6.39 -9.16
N ILE A 19 -2.20 5.39 -8.66
CA ILE A 19 -0.88 5.56 -8.03
C ILE A 19 0.18 5.76 -9.11
N ILE A 20 0.18 4.92 -10.14
CA ILE A 20 1.12 4.97 -11.27
C ILE A 20 1.03 6.30 -12.02
N ASN A 21 -0.18 6.84 -12.22
CA ASN A 21 -0.39 8.12 -12.91
C ASN A 21 0.16 9.33 -12.15
N ARG A 22 0.58 9.17 -10.88
CA ARG A 22 1.35 10.20 -10.16
C ARG A 22 2.85 10.18 -10.53
N ASN A 23 3.27 9.26 -11.40
CA ASN A 23 4.66 9.01 -11.81
C ASN A 23 5.67 8.89 -10.64
N PRO A 24 5.38 8.09 -9.58
CA PRO A 24 6.32 7.91 -8.48
C PRO A 24 7.53 7.08 -8.93
N LYS A 25 8.71 7.37 -8.37
CA LYS A 25 9.88 6.49 -8.45
C LYS A 25 9.79 5.40 -7.39
N ILE A 26 9.37 5.77 -6.18
CA ILE A 26 9.21 4.88 -5.03
C ILE A 26 7.80 5.00 -4.45
N VAL A 27 7.12 3.87 -4.31
CA VAL A 27 5.84 3.76 -3.61
C VAL A 27 6.03 3.10 -2.25
N GLY A 28 5.66 3.80 -1.19
CA GLY A 28 5.62 3.28 0.17
C GLY A 28 4.28 2.60 0.47
N ILE A 29 4.30 1.39 1.01
CA ILE A 29 3.11 0.73 1.55
C ILE A 29 3.13 0.89 3.07
N TYR A 30 2.23 1.70 3.60
CA TYR A 30 2.12 1.96 5.04
C TYR A 30 1.11 1.03 5.69
N ARG A 31 1.57 0.27 6.68
CA ARG A 31 0.81 -0.67 7.52
C ARG A 31 -0.07 -1.61 6.70
N LEU A 32 0.32 -2.87 6.64
CA LEU A 32 -0.39 -3.95 5.97
C LEU A 32 -1.66 -4.37 6.74
N THR A 33 -2.34 -3.46 7.47
CA THR A 33 -3.42 -3.69 8.46
C THR A 33 -3.90 -5.15 8.56
N MET A 34 -3.13 -5.95 9.30
CA MET A 34 -3.50 -7.28 9.73
C MET A 34 -4.32 -7.10 11.01
N LYS A 35 -5.65 -7.30 10.94
CA LYS A 35 -6.38 -7.73 12.14
C LYS A 35 -6.29 -9.25 12.12
N THR A 36 -5.90 -9.84 13.25
CA THR A 36 -5.62 -11.27 13.56
C THR A 36 -6.77 -12.26 13.27
N ASP A 37 -7.75 -11.89 12.42
CA ASP A 37 -8.92 -12.71 12.07
C ASP A 37 -9.32 -12.55 10.58
N SER A 38 -8.45 -11.98 9.74
CA SER A 38 -8.76 -11.70 8.32
C SER A 38 -7.55 -11.91 7.40
N ASP A 39 -6.88 -13.06 7.52
CA ASP A 39 -5.52 -13.21 7.00
C ASP A 39 -5.37 -13.43 5.48
N ASN A 40 -6.40 -13.79 4.72
CA ASN A 40 -6.21 -14.10 3.30
C ASN A 40 -6.68 -13.01 2.31
N PHE A 41 -7.78 -12.30 2.61
CA PHE A 41 -8.39 -11.40 1.62
C PHE A 41 -7.69 -10.02 1.55
N ARG A 42 -7.28 -9.47 2.70
CA ARG A 42 -6.58 -8.17 2.77
C ARG A 42 -5.15 -8.25 2.26
N GLN A 43 -4.43 -9.33 2.60
CA GLN A 43 -3.14 -9.65 1.98
C GLN A 43 -3.26 -9.69 0.45
N SER A 44 -4.30 -10.34 -0.10
CA SER A 44 -4.48 -10.42 -1.56
C SER A 44 -4.72 -9.05 -2.23
N ALA A 45 -5.28 -8.08 -1.50
CA ALA A 45 -5.60 -6.76 -2.04
C ALA A 45 -4.33 -5.96 -2.27
N ILE A 46 -3.50 -5.82 -1.23
CA ILE A 46 -2.28 -5.04 -1.28
C ILE A 46 -1.21 -5.70 -2.14
N GLN A 47 -1.05 -7.02 -2.06
CA GLN A 47 -0.14 -7.77 -2.95
C GLN A 47 -0.52 -7.58 -4.42
N GLY A 48 -1.83 -7.60 -4.73
CA GLY A 48 -2.34 -7.36 -6.08
C GLY A 48 -1.99 -5.96 -6.60
N ILE A 49 -2.00 -4.95 -5.74
CA ILE A 49 -1.62 -3.57 -6.06
C ILE A 49 -0.09 -3.47 -6.22
N MET A 50 0.68 -4.00 -5.26
CA MET A 50 2.15 -4.04 -5.32
C MET A 50 2.65 -4.69 -6.61
N LYS A 51 2.07 -5.84 -7.00
CA LYS A 51 2.43 -6.53 -8.24
C LYS A 51 2.24 -5.65 -9.49
N ARG A 52 1.16 -4.86 -9.56
CA ARG A 52 0.87 -3.97 -10.70
C ARG A 52 1.83 -2.78 -10.76
N ILE A 53 2.13 -2.19 -9.61
CA ILE A 53 3.08 -1.08 -9.48
C ILE A 53 4.47 -1.55 -9.90
N LYS A 54 4.94 -2.67 -9.33
CA LYS A 54 6.26 -3.25 -9.66
C LYS A 54 6.36 -3.68 -11.13
N ALA A 55 5.25 -4.12 -11.75
CA ALA A 55 5.22 -4.45 -13.17
C ALA A 55 5.48 -3.24 -14.09
N LYS A 56 5.40 -2.00 -13.58
CA LYS A 56 5.80 -0.78 -14.29
C LYS A 56 7.25 -0.36 -14.02
N GLY A 57 8.03 -1.17 -13.29
CA GLY A 57 9.41 -0.84 -12.91
C GLY A 57 9.51 0.15 -11.75
N ILE A 58 8.40 0.44 -11.06
CA ILE A 58 8.36 1.33 -9.90
C ILE A 58 8.82 0.57 -8.67
N GLU A 59 9.73 1.15 -7.89
CA GLU A 59 10.20 0.55 -6.64
C GLU A 59 9.09 0.59 -5.60
N VAL A 60 8.99 -0.47 -4.81
CA VAL A 60 8.06 -0.54 -3.69
C VAL A 60 8.84 -0.81 -2.41
N VAL A 61 8.49 -0.07 -1.36
CA VAL A 61 9.02 -0.22 0.00
C VAL A 61 7.86 -0.38 0.98
N VAL A 62 8.08 -1.07 2.10
CA VAL A 62 7.02 -1.38 3.07
C VAL A 62 7.41 -0.86 4.44
N TYR A 63 6.48 -0.24 5.14
CA TYR A 63 6.59 0.06 6.57
C TYR A 63 5.52 -0.74 7.32
N GLU A 64 5.95 -1.74 8.09
CA GLU A 64 5.08 -2.55 8.94
C GLU A 64 5.82 -2.88 10.25
N PRO A 65 5.56 -2.16 11.36
CA PRO A 65 6.23 -2.39 12.64
C PRO A 65 6.05 -3.82 13.20
N ALA A 66 4.98 -4.51 12.80
CA ALA A 66 4.75 -5.88 13.22
C ALA A 66 5.55 -6.91 12.41
N LEU A 67 6.22 -6.49 11.32
CA LEU A 67 7.00 -7.36 10.46
C LEU A 67 8.46 -7.35 10.92
N SER A 68 9.02 -8.52 11.21
CA SER A 68 10.41 -8.68 11.63
C SER A 68 11.37 -9.00 10.48
N GLU A 69 10.84 -9.13 9.26
CA GLU A 69 11.58 -9.51 8.05
C GLU A 69 12.14 -8.29 7.33
N ASP A 70 13.30 -8.42 6.69
CA ASP A 70 13.94 -7.34 5.94
C ASP A 70 13.29 -7.10 4.56
N ASP A 71 12.54 -8.08 4.05
CA ASP A 71 11.84 -7.98 2.78
C ASP A 71 10.44 -8.59 2.82
N PHE A 72 9.52 -7.96 2.09
CA PHE A 72 8.17 -8.45 1.86
C PHE A 72 7.85 -8.43 0.37
N TYR A 73 7.57 -9.59 -0.22
CA TYR A 73 7.24 -9.72 -1.63
C TYR A 73 8.33 -9.12 -2.56
N LYS A 74 9.61 -9.37 -2.23
CA LYS A 74 10.79 -8.79 -2.91
C LYS A 74 10.84 -7.26 -2.85
N SER A 75 10.34 -6.68 -1.77
CA SER A 75 10.27 -5.24 -1.55
C SER A 75 10.90 -4.98 -0.19
N ARG A 76 11.80 -4.00 -0.08
CA ARG A 76 12.50 -3.77 1.20
C ARG A 76 11.50 -3.35 2.28
N VAL A 77 11.70 -3.85 3.49
CA VAL A 77 11.00 -3.37 4.68
C VAL A 77 11.85 -2.27 5.31
N VAL A 78 11.27 -1.10 5.48
CA VAL A 78 11.90 0.06 6.10
C VAL A 78 11.31 0.19 7.48
N ASN A 79 12.10 -0.07 8.51
CA ASN A 79 11.64 -0.06 9.90
C ASN A 79 11.67 1.36 10.52
N ASP A 80 12.43 2.28 9.94
CA ASP A 80 12.43 3.68 10.34
C ASP A 80 11.30 4.44 9.63
N PHE A 81 10.36 4.97 10.42
CA PHE A 81 9.19 5.64 9.86
C PHE A 81 9.53 6.97 9.16
N GLU A 82 10.52 7.70 9.66
CA GLU A 82 10.97 8.96 9.07
C GLU A 82 11.68 8.72 7.74
N GLU A 83 12.53 7.69 7.66
CA GLU A 83 13.13 7.23 6.42
C GLU A 83 12.06 6.83 5.42
N PHE A 84 11.09 6.01 5.84
CA PHE A 84 9.97 5.59 4.99
C PHE A 84 9.20 6.79 4.43
N LYS A 85 8.85 7.77 5.28
CA LYS A 85 8.22 9.02 4.84
C LYS A 85 9.09 9.74 3.84
N LYS A 86 10.39 9.85 4.07
CA LYS A 86 11.31 10.61 3.22
C LYS A 86 11.50 10.00 1.83
N ILE A 87 11.69 8.67 1.74
CA ILE A 87 12.00 8.00 0.46
C ILE A 87 10.76 7.76 -0.40
N SER A 88 9.56 7.74 0.19
CA SER A 88 8.32 7.45 -0.55
C SER A 88 7.81 8.69 -1.28
N ASP A 89 7.65 8.60 -2.60
CA ASP A 89 7.01 9.65 -3.41
C ASP A 89 5.49 9.61 -3.27
N VAL A 90 4.93 8.40 -3.12
CA VAL A 90 3.52 8.17 -2.83
C VAL A 90 3.42 7.11 -1.73
N ILE A 91 2.60 7.36 -0.72
CA ILE A 91 2.33 6.42 0.37
C ILE A 91 0.94 5.85 0.21
N VAL A 92 0.82 4.54 0.02
CA VAL A 92 -0.45 3.83 0.01
C VAL A 92 -0.77 3.39 1.42
N ALA A 93 -1.88 3.88 1.96
CA ALA A 93 -2.36 3.50 3.27
C ALA A 93 -3.79 2.95 3.16
N ASN A 94 -4.08 1.86 3.87
CA ASN A 94 -5.42 1.30 3.90
C ASN A 94 -6.38 2.12 4.79
N ARG A 95 -5.84 2.77 5.83
CA ARG A 95 -6.52 3.73 6.71
C ARG A 95 -5.70 4.98 6.84
N LEU A 96 -6.35 6.14 6.93
CA LEU A 96 -5.63 7.37 7.28
C LEU A 96 -5.20 7.26 8.76
N SER A 97 -3.95 7.61 9.06
CA SER A 97 -3.41 7.65 10.43
C SER A 97 -2.94 9.07 10.74
N GLU A 98 -3.00 9.49 12.00
CA GLU A 98 -2.44 10.77 12.44
C GLU A 98 -0.94 10.87 12.13
N ASP A 99 -0.24 9.73 12.19
CA ASP A 99 1.18 9.59 11.82
C ASP A 99 1.49 10.07 10.38
N LEU A 100 0.49 10.09 9.50
CA LEU A 100 0.62 10.46 8.10
C LEU A 100 0.15 11.89 7.78
N GLN A 101 -0.29 12.67 8.77
CA GLN A 101 -0.84 14.02 8.53
C GLN A 101 0.20 14.96 7.90
N GLU A 102 1.46 14.85 8.32
CA GLU A 102 2.57 15.66 7.80
C GLU A 102 2.87 15.40 6.32
N VAL A 103 2.49 14.23 5.81
CA VAL A 103 2.76 13.78 4.43
C VAL A 103 1.47 13.48 3.66
N LYS A 104 0.35 14.07 4.11
CA LYS A 104 -1.00 13.77 3.61
C LYS A 104 -1.16 14.03 2.11
N ASP A 105 -0.43 15.00 1.56
CA ASP A 105 -0.42 15.35 0.14
C ASP A 105 0.01 14.17 -0.75
N LYS A 106 0.97 13.38 -0.27
CA LYS A 106 1.47 12.19 -0.98
C LYS A 106 0.83 10.88 -0.52
N VAL A 107 -0.12 10.93 0.41
CA VAL A 107 -0.88 9.74 0.83
C VAL A 107 -1.99 9.46 -0.17
N TYR A 108 -2.03 8.23 -0.66
CA TYR A 108 -3.17 7.66 -1.34
C TYR A 108 -3.89 6.70 -0.38
N THR A 109 -5.12 7.06 -0.03
CA THR A 109 -6.03 6.19 0.72
C THR A 109 -7.39 6.20 0.03
N ARG A 110 -8.10 5.07 0.12
CA ARG A 110 -9.51 4.95 -0.28
C ARG A 110 -10.45 5.01 0.91
N ASP A 111 -9.90 5.25 2.10
CA ASP A 111 -10.66 5.43 3.31
C ASP A 111 -11.53 6.70 3.18
N LEU A 112 -12.83 6.49 2.95
CA LEU A 112 -13.80 7.56 2.77
C LEU A 112 -14.39 8.03 4.11
N PHE A 113 -14.20 7.26 5.16
CA PHE A 113 -14.76 7.50 6.48
C PHE A 113 -13.65 7.32 7.50
N SER A 114 -13.08 8.41 8.00
CA SER A 114 -12.28 8.42 9.23
C SER A 114 -13.16 8.05 10.44
N ARG A 115 -13.74 6.85 10.42
CA ARG A 115 -14.60 6.27 11.44
C ARG A 115 -13.96 4.94 11.88
N ASP A 116 -12.88 5.07 12.62
CA ASP A 116 -12.40 4.13 13.63
C ASP A 116 -11.25 4.80 14.38
#